data_AF-A0A136KP73-F1
#
_entry.id   AF-A0A136KP73-F1
#
_cell.length_a   1.000
_cell.length_b   1.000
_cell.length_c   1.000
_cell.angle_alpha   90.00
_cell.angle_beta   90.00
_cell.angle_gamma   90.00
#
_symmetry.space_group_name_H-M   'P 1'
#
loop_
_entity.id
_entity.type
_entity.pdbx_description
1 polymer ?
#
loop_
_entity_poly.entity_id
_entity_poly.type
_entity_poly.pdbx_seq_one_letter_code
_entity_poly.pdbx_strand_id
1 'polypeptide(L)'
;MRILSHYKYPIIIALVSLVIILLNYTPGTWLSGWDTLHPELNYSENLANIFSGVWRDNQGLGAVAGHSHMSDLPRVLTLYLFDLFFPTSAVRYAYVFLMYLIGALGTYFLITQLFHKSTHRNITGAIATLYYMFNLGTIQQFLCAIRNVSYTVRISAMDSLLHICIT
;
A
#
# COMPACT_ATOMS: atom_id res chain seq x y z
N MET A 1 24.72 17.98 -11.10
CA MET A 1 23.69 17.82 -12.17
C MET A 1 23.53 16.40 -12.72
N ARG A 2 24.54 15.50 -12.66
CA ARG A 2 24.45 14.15 -13.25
C ARG A 2 23.52 13.18 -12.51
N ILE A 3 23.49 13.22 -11.17
CA ILE A 3 22.62 12.40 -10.31
C ILE A 3 21.13 12.67 -10.60
N LEU A 4 20.78 13.96 -10.78
CA LEU A 4 19.40 14.36 -11.09
C LEU A 4 18.87 13.72 -12.38
N SER A 5 19.74 13.44 -13.36
CA SER A 5 19.34 12.81 -14.62
C SER A 5 18.91 11.35 -14.50
N HIS A 6 19.42 10.64 -13.50
CA HIS A 6 19.09 9.23 -13.28
C HIS A 6 17.72 9.08 -12.58
N TYR A 7 17.41 10.02 -11.67
CA TYR A 7 16.18 10.00 -10.89
C TYR A 7 15.02 10.80 -11.51
N LYS A 8 15.17 11.32 -12.74
CA LYS A 8 14.10 12.12 -13.40
C LYS A 8 12.76 11.40 -13.42
N TYR A 9 12.71 10.16 -13.90
CA TYR A 9 11.47 9.41 -14.05
C TYR A 9 10.87 8.96 -12.71
N PRO A 10 11.64 8.40 -11.75
CA PRO A 10 11.15 8.16 -10.39
C PRO A 10 10.56 9.41 -9.72
N ILE A 11 11.21 10.57 -9.87
CA ILE A 11 10.72 11.83 -9.30
C ILE A 11 9.40 12.24 -9.95
N ILE A 12 9.28 12.14 -11.28
CA ILE A 12 8.02 12.43 -11.98
C ILE A 12 6.91 11.49 -11.49
N ILE A 13 7.18 10.20 -11.36
CA ILE A 13 6.20 9.22 -10.85
C ILE A 13 5.80 9.57 -9.42
N ALA A 14 6.75 9.90 -8.54
CA ALA A 14 6.45 10.31 -7.18
C ALA A 14 5.61 11.59 -7.12
N LEU A 15 5.87 12.57 -7.99
CA LEU A 15 5.08 13.79 -8.08
C LEU A 15 3.65 13.52 -8.58
N VAL A 16 3.49 12.67 -9.60
CA VAL A 16 2.16 12.25 -10.08
C VAL A 16 1.40 11.53 -8.97
N SER A 17 2.05 10.60 -8.26
CA SER A 17 1.47 9.92 -7.10
C SER A 17 1.06 10.90 -6.01
N LEU A 18 1.91 11.89 -5.71
CA LEU A 18 1.62 12.92 -4.71
C LEU A 18 0.39 13.76 -5.08
N VAL A 19 0.28 14.16 -6.35
CA VAL A 19 -0.91 14.89 -6.85
C VAL A 19 -2.17 14.05 -6.65
N ILE A 20 -2.14 12.77 -7.02
CA ILE A 20 -3.28 11.87 -6.83
C ILE A 20 -3.63 11.73 -5.35
N ILE A 21 -2.64 11.53 -4.48
CA ILE A 21 -2.81 11.42 -3.03
C ILE A 21 -3.48 12.67 -2.45
N LEU A 22 -2.98 13.86 -2.79
CA LEU A 22 -3.51 15.13 -2.31
C LEU A 22 -4.94 15.37 -2.78
N LEU A 23 -5.28 15.00 -4.01
CA LEU A 23 -6.64 15.13 -4.55
C LEU A 23 -7.65 14.17 -3.90
N ASN A 24 -7.18 13.06 -3.31
CA ASN A 24 -8.05 12.04 -2.70
C ASN A 24 -8.11 12.13 -1.17
N TYR A 25 -7.25 12.93 -0.54
CA TYR A 25 -7.28 13.10 0.90
C TYR A 25 -8.46 14.00 1.33
N THR A 26 -9.26 13.51 2.26
CA THR A 26 -10.34 14.29 2.89
C THR A 26 -10.05 14.46 4.38
N PRO A 27 -9.76 15.69 4.86
CA PRO A 27 -9.45 15.91 6.26
C PRO A 27 -10.64 15.59 7.18
N GLY A 28 -10.38 15.00 8.33
CA GLY A 28 -11.39 14.76 9.38
C GLY A 28 -12.36 13.61 9.11
N THR A 29 -12.17 12.85 8.02
CA THR A 29 -12.95 11.65 7.72
C THR A 29 -12.19 10.39 8.14
N TRP A 30 -12.91 9.29 8.31
CA TRP A 30 -12.33 7.98 8.59
C TRP A 30 -12.37 7.12 7.34
N LEU A 31 -11.20 6.59 6.96
CA LEU A 31 -11.08 5.68 5.83
C LEU A 31 -11.54 4.27 6.21
N SER A 32 -12.84 4.02 6.33
CA SER A 32 -13.34 2.71 6.73
C SER A 32 -13.34 1.69 5.58
N GLY A 33 -13.28 0.41 5.95
CA GLY A 33 -13.16 -0.71 5.05
C GLY A 33 -14.48 -1.47 4.85
N TRP A 34 -14.48 -2.52 4.02
CA TRP A 34 -15.56 -3.53 4.04
C TRP A 34 -15.46 -4.32 5.34
N ASP A 35 -14.23 -4.57 5.79
CA ASP A 35 -13.94 -4.96 7.15
C ASP A 35 -13.93 -3.71 8.03
N THR A 36 -14.89 -3.64 8.96
CA THR A 36 -15.05 -2.54 9.93
C THR A 36 -14.09 -2.67 11.11
N LEU A 37 -13.11 -3.57 11.06
CA LEU A 37 -12.04 -3.62 12.04
C LEU A 37 -11.03 -2.48 11.79
N HIS A 38 -10.81 -1.69 12.85
CA HIS A 38 -9.87 -0.59 12.89
C HIS A 38 -8.78 -0.89 13.92
N PRO A 39 -7.63 -1.45 13.50
CA PRO A 39 -6.47 -1.70 14.36
C PRO A 39 -6.05 -0.50 15.20
N GLU A 40 -6.19 0.70 14.63
CA GLU A 40 -5.78 1.97 15.22
C GLU A 40 -6.62 2.40 16.44
N LEU A 41 -7.78 1.79 16.68
CA LEU A 41 -8.58 2.09 17.87
C LEU A 41 -8.08 1.35 19.12
N ASN A 42 -7.48 0.17 18.95
CA ASN A 42 -6.89 -0.60 20.04
C ASN A 42 -5.86 -1.61 19.51
N TYR A 43 -4.59 -1.20 19.46
CA TYR A 43 -3.50 -2.05 18.99
C TYR A 43 -3.27 -3.27 19.87
N SER A 44 -3.44 -3.16 21.19
CA SER A 44 -3.21 -4.27 22.13
C SER A 44 -4.18 -5.41 21.87
N GLU A 45 -5.47 -5.09 21.79
CA GLU A 45 -6.52 -6.05 21.49
C GLU A 45 -6.32 -6.65 20.09
N ASN A 46 -6.00 -5.84 19.09
CA ASN A 46 -5.78 -6.33 17.74
C ASN A 46 -4.56 -7.26 17.63
N LEU A 47 -3.45 -6.96 18.31
CA LEU A 47 -2.27 -7.82 18.33
C LEU A 47 -2.53 -9.13 19.07
N ALA A 48 -3.17 -9.07 20.24
CA ALA A 48 -3.60 -10.27 20.97
C ALA A 48 -4.43 -11.16 20.06
N ASN A 49 -5.38 -10.55 19.34
CA ASN A 49 -6.20 -11.21 18.34
C ASN A 49 -5.35 -11.83 17.23
N ILE A 50 -4.41 -11.11 16.61
CA ILE A 50 -3.58 -11.65 15.52
C ILE A 50 -2.80 -12.89 15.95
N PHE A 51 -2.28 -12.93 17.17
CA PHE A 51 -1.54 -14.08 17.71
C PHE A 51 -2.44 -15.23 18.19
N SER A 52 -3.60 -14.93 18.79
CA SER A 52 -4.60 -15.92 19.21
C SER A 52 -5.56 -16.35 18.08
N GLY A 53 -5.21 -16.02 16.83
CA GLY A 53 -6.07 -15.90 15.66
C GLY A 53 -6.79 -17.16 15.17
N VAL A 54 -6.85 -18.24 15.93
CA VAL A 54 -7.65 -19.42 15.59
C VAL A 54 -9.15 -19.17 15.84
N TRP A 55 -9.48 -18.46 16.93
CA TRP A 55 -10.86 -18.17 17.34
C TRP A 55 -11.11 -16.67 17.52
N ARG A 56 -12.28 -16.21 17.09
CA ARG A 56 -12.69 -14.80 17.06
C ARG A 56 -14.01 -14.58 17.77
N ASP A 57 -13.93 -14.19 19.04
CA ASP A 57 -15.11 -13.78 19.82
C ASP A 57 -15.74 -12.49 19.29
N ASN A 58 -14.96 -11.66 18.58
CA ASN A 58 -15.45 -10.42 17.97
C ASN A 58 -16.27 -10.61 16.68
N GLN A 59 -16.41 -11.85 16.18
CA GLN A 59 -17.18 -12.17 14.98
C GLN A 59 -18.48 -12.90 15.35
N GLY A 60 -19.57 -12.14 15.54
CA GLY A 60 -20.90 -12.70 15.83
C GLY A 60 -20.96 -13.46 17.15
N LEU A 61 -21.22 -14.78 17.10
CA LEU A 61 -21.22 -15.68 18.27
C LEU A 61 -19.85 -16.33 18.52
N GLY A 62 -18.81 -15.91 17.78
CA GLY A 62 -17.55 -16.62 17.70
C GLY A 62 -17.39 -17.30 16.35
N ALA A 63 -16.28 -17.04 15.67
CA ALA A 63 -15.95 -17.71 14.42
C ALA A 63 -14.49 -18.20 14.39
N VAL A 64 -14.27 -19.33 13.72
CA VAL A 64 -12.91 -19.75 13.38
C VAL A 64 -12.39 -18.83 12.28
N ALA A 65 -11.15 -18.38 12.40
CA ALA A 65 -10.56 -17.50 11.40
C ALA A 65 -10.46 -18.16 10.02
N GLY A 66 -11.29 -17.71 9.09
CA GLY A 66 -11.25 -18.13 7.68
C GLY A 66 -10.11 -17.47 6.88
N HIS A 67 -9.44 -16.46 7.43
CA HIS A 67 -8.34 -15.74 6.81
C HIS A 67 -7.10 -15.77 7.71
N SER A 68 -5.91 -15.80 7.11
CA SER A 68 -4.65 -15.77 7.86
C SER A 68 -4.42 -14.37 8.45
N HIS A 69 -4.96 -14.12 9.64
CA HIS A 69 -4.80 -12.84 10.35
C HIS A 69 -3.35 -12.52 10.70
N MET A 70 -2.50 -13.55 10.85
CA MET A 70 -1.04 -13.37 10.99
C MET A 70 -0.41 -12.61 9.82
N SER A 71 -1.00 -12.69 8.62
CA SER A 71 -0.50 -11.95 7.46
C SER A 71 -0.74 -10.43 7.54
N ASP A 72 -1.57 -9.96 8.49
CA ASP A 72 -1.83 -8.54 8.72
C ASP A 72 -0.82 -7.89 9.69
N LEU A 73 0.03 -8.70 10.35
CA LEU A 73 1.05 -8.22 11.29
C LEU A 73 1.96 -7.12 10.69
N PRO A 74 2.48 -7.23 9.45
CA PRO A 74 3.31 -6.17 8.86
C PRO A 74 2.55 -4.85 8.72
N ARG A 75 1.25 -4.92 8.36
CA ARG A 75 0.40 -3.73 8.26
C ARG A 75 0.17 -3.12 9.63
N VAL A 76 -0.20 -3.90 10.63
CA VAL A 76 -0.49 -3.39 11.98
C VAL A 76 0.73 -2.73 12.62
N LEU A 77 1.93 -3.30 12.45
CA LEU A 77 3.17 -2.67 12.90
C LEU A 77 3.42 -1.34 12.19
N THR A 78 3.16 -1.27 10.88
CA THR A 78 3.30 -0.02 10.11
C THR A 78 2.28 1.03 10.57
N LEU A 79 1.03 0.64 10.81
CA LEU A 79 -0.01 1.52 11.32
C LEU A 79 0.34 2.04 12.72
N TYR A 80 0.87 1.20 13.60
CA TYR A 80 1.33 1.60 14.93
C TYR A 80 2.43 2.66 14.85
N LEU A 81 3.40 2.50 13.94
CA LEU A 81 4.43 3.52 13.70
C LEU A 81 3.84 4.84 13.20
N PHE A 82 2.80 4.79 12.35
CA PHE A 82 2.16 5.98 11.81
C PHE A 82 1.30 6.73 12.83
N ASP A 83 0.67 6.01 13.76
CA ASP A 83 -0.12 6.60 14.85
C ASP A 83 0.70 7.46 15.81
N LEU A 84 2.03 7.25 15.87
CA LEU A 84 2.94 8.11 16.62
C LEU A 84 3.07 9.53 16.02
N PHE A 85 2.80 9.70 14.72
CA PHE A 85 3.03 10.95 13.99
C PHE A 85 1.75 11.60 13.47
N PHE A 86 0.71 10.81 13.21
CA PHE A 86 -0.54 11.26 12.59
C PHE A 86 -1.73 11.04 13.52
N PRO A 87 -2.80 11.85 13.41
CA PRO A 87 -4.05 11.54 14.11
C PRO A 87 -4.62 10.21 13.62
N THR A 88 -5.27 9.47 14.50
CA THR A 88 -5.84 8.12 14.25
C THR A 88 -6.65 8.03 12.95
N SER A 89 -7.43 9.06 12.63
CA SER A 89 -8.21 9.16 11.38
C SER A 89 -7.35 9.23 10.11
N ALA A 90 -6.15 9.80 10.18
CA ALA A 90 -5.22 9.95 9.07
C ALA A 90 -4.25 8.76 8.91
N VAL A 91 -4.08 7.92 9.93
CA VAL A 91 -3.14 6.78 9.92
C VAL A 91 -3.41 5.83 8.73
N ARG A 92 -4.69 5.51 8.48
CA ARG A 92 -5.07 4.66 7.35
C ARG A 92 -4.83 5.32 6.00
N TYR A 93 -5.10 6.62 5.88
CA TYR A 93 -4.75 7.37 4.67
C TYR A 93 -3.24 7.31 4.40
N ALA A 94 -2.43 7.60 5.43
CA ALA A 94 -0.98 7.55 5.32
C ALA A 94 -0.49 6.16 4.86
N TYR A 95 -1.05 5.08 5.40
CA TYR A 95 -0.73 3.72 4.99
C TYR A 95 -1.09 3.43 3.52
N VAL A 96 -2.32 3.74 3.10
CA VAL A 96 -2.76 3.51 1.71
C VAL A 96 -1.93 4.34 0.73
N PHE A 97 -1.64 5.59 1.06
CA PHE A 97 -0.81 6.48 0.24
C PHE A 97 0.64 6.01 0.16
N LEU A 98 1.20 5.51 1.26
CA LEU A 98 2.51 4.89 1.25
C LEU A 98 2.52 3.67 0.33
N MET A 99 1.53 2.77 0.42
CA MET A 99 1.45 1.59 -0.44
C MET A 99 1.29 1.95 -1.92
N TYR A 100 0.51 3.00 -2.23
CA TYR A 100 0.38 3.50 -3.60
C TYR A 100 1.72 3.99 -4.16
N LEU A 101 2.46 4.76 -3.36
CA LEU A 101 3.77 5.28 -3.75
C LEU A 101 4.81 4.17 -3.91
N ILE A 102 4.88 3.26 -2.94
CA ILE A 102 5.79 2.10 -2.96
C ILE A 102 5.48 1.20 -4.16
N GLY A 103 4.20 0.91 -4.42
CA GLY A 103 3.77 0.13 -5.58
C GLY A 103 4.21 0.76 -6.89
N ALA A 104 3.92 2.06 -7.09
CA ALA A 104 4.32 2.77 -8.31
C ALA A 104 5.86 2.78 -8.51
N LEU A 105 6.63 3.10 -7.47
CA LEU A 105 8.09 3.10 -7.56
C LEU A 105 8.65 1.68 -7.76
N GLY A 106 8.10 0.69 -7.06
CA GLY A 106 8.46 -0.73 -7.20
C GLY A 106 8.27 -1.22 -8.63
N THR A 107 7.12 -0.93 -9.25
CA THR A 107 6.86 -1.26 -10.66
C THR A 107 7.88 -0.61 -11.58
N TYR A 108 8.23 0.67 -11.37
CA TYR A 108 9.24 1.34 -12.18
C TYR A 108 10.58 0.61 -12.13
N PHE A 109 11.08 0.36 -10.92
CA PHE A 109 12.38 -0.29 -10.75
C PHE A 109 12.36 -1.72 -11.31
N LEU A 110 11.32 -2.50 -11.04
CA LEU A 110 11.13 -3.85 -11.57
C LEU A 110 11.19 -3.87 -13.11
N ILE A 111 10.43 -2.99 -13.79
CA ILE A 111 10.43 -2.93 -15.25
C ILE A 111 11.79 -2.48 -15.79
N THR A 112 12.44 -1.51 -15.16
CA THR A 112 13.79 -1.09 -15.61
C THR A 112 14.83 -2.19 -15.47
N GLN A 113 14.69 -3.06 -14.46
CA GLN A 113 15.57 -4.22 -14.24
C GLN A 113 15.29 -5.35 -15.23
N LEU A 114 14.00 -5.65 -15.49
CA LEU A 114 13.60 -6.64 -16.49
C LEU A 114 14.08 -6.25 -17.90
N PHE A 115 13.98 -4.97 -18.26
CA PHE A 115 14.42 -4.43 -19.55
C PHE A 115 15.82 -3.80 -19.53
N HIS A 116 16.72 -4.25 -18.65
CA HIS A 116 18.06 -3.66 -18.48
C HIS A 116 18.89 -3.59 -19.78
N LYS A 117 18.66 -4.50 -20.74
CA LYS A 117 19.34 -4.57 -22.03
C LYS A 117 18.82 -3.56 -23.07
N SER A 118 17.67 -2.94 -22.82
CA SER A 118 17.05 -1.97 -23.76
C SER A 118 17.68 -0.59 -23.61
N THR A 119 17.99 0.05 -24.74
CA THR A 119 18.44 1.45 -24.79
C THR A 119 17.43 2.42 -24.18
N HIS A 120 16.14 2.08 -24.21
CA HIS A 120 15.03 2.93 -23.73
C HIS A 120 14.44 2.48 -22.38
N ARG A 121 15.16 1.67 -21.59
CA ARG A 121 14.66 1.06 -20.35
C ARG A 121 13.92 2.03 -19.41
N ASN A 122 14.43 3.25 -19.25
CA ASN A 122 13.85 4.23 -18.33
C ASN A 122 12.49 4.76 -18.83
N ILE A 123 12.36 4.93 -20.14
CA ILE A 123 11.11 5.37 -20.79
C ILE A 123 10.09 4.22 -20.72
N THR A 124 10.52 3.00 -21.03
CA THR A 124 9.69 1.80 -20.91
C THR A 124 9.19 1.60 -19.48
N GLY A 125 10.06 1.76 -18.48
CA GLY A 125 9.70 1.72 -17.07
C GLY A 125 8.67 2.80 -16.69
N ALA A 126 8.86 4.03 -17.15
CA ALA A 126 7.93 5.12 -16.87
C ALA A 126 6.54 4.88 -17.50
N ILE A 127 6.48 4.48 -18.76
CA ILE A 127 5.21 4.20 -19.46
C ILE A 127 4.49 3.02 -18.82
N ALA A 128 5.20 1.93 -18.51
CA ALA A 128 4.63 0.77 -17.84
C ALA A 128 4.09 1.11 -16.45
N THR A 129 4.80 1.94 -15.70
CA THR A 129 4.36 2.39 -14.37
C THR A 129 3.12 3.28 -14.45
N LEU A 130 3.08 4.22 -15.40
CA LEU A 130 1.88 5.03 -15.62
C LEU A 130 0.68 4.17 -16.00
N TYR A 131 0.89 3.18 -16.88
CA TYR A 131 -0.15 2.21 -17.21
C TYR A 131 -0.63 1.43 -15.98
N TYR A 132 0.29 0.98 -15.12
CA TYR A 132 -0.05 0.30 -13.86
C TYR A 132 -0.85 1.21 -12.92
N MET A 133 -0.43 2.47 -12.73
CA MET A 133 -1.09 3.43 -11.84
C MET A 133 -2.53 3.74 -12.27
N PHE A 134 -2.77 3.81 -13.58
CA PHE A 134 -4.08 4.11 -14.17
C PHE A 134 -4.84 2.89 -14.66
N ASN A 135 -4.35 1.68 -14.37
CA ASN A 135 -5.07 0.45 -14.68
C ASN A 135 -6.37 0.41 -13.86
N LEU A 136 -7.48 0.02 -14.48
CA LEU A 136 -8.77 -0.17 -13.82
C LEU A 136 -8.68 -1.06 -12.57
N GLY A 137 -7.83 -2.09 -12.58
CA GLY A 137 -7.61 -2.96 -11.42
C GLY A 137 -6.96 -2.22 -10.25
N THR A 138 -5.91 -1.44 -10.50
CA THR A 138 -5.23 -0.62 -9.50
C THR A 138 -6.15 0.47 -8.99
N ILE A 139 -6.83 1.18 -9.89
CA ILE A 139 -7.82 2.18 -9.56
C ILE A 139 -8.92 1.56 -8.69
N GLN A 140 -9.46 0.39 -9.06
CA GLN A 140 -10.46 -0.30 -8.26
C GLN A 140 -9.89 -0.72 -6.91
N GLN A 141 -8.67 -1.24 -6.82
CA GLN A 141 -8.11 -1.67 -5.53
C GLN A 141 -7.82 -0.49 -4.60
N PHE A 142 -7.40 0.66 -5.12
CA PHE A 142 -7.15 1.86 -4.32
C PHE A 142 -8.41 2.68 -4.08
N LEU A 143 -9.36 2.79 -5.01
CA LEU A 143 -10.69 3.41 -4.76
C LEU A 143 -11.56 2.53 -3.88
N CYS A 144 -11.52 1.22 -4.11
CA CYS A 144 -12.12 0.26 -3.21
C CYS A 144 -11.38 0.36 -1.88
N ALA A 145 -10.05 0.43 -1.76
CA ALA A 145 -9.39 0.70 -0.47
C ALA A 145 -9.73 2.05 0.18
N ILE A 146 -9.90 3.10 -0.61
CA ILE A 146 -10.43 4.39 -0.16
C ILE A 146 -11.91 4.28 0.28
N ARG A 147 -12.53 3.10 0.09
CA ARG A 147 -13.82 2.68 0.64
C ARG A 147 -13.80 1.37 1.46
N ASN A 148 -12.70 0.57 1.47
CA ASN A 148 -12.61 -0.91 1.66
C ASN A 148 -11.14 -1.45 1.79
N VAL A 149 -10.46 -1.31 2.94
CA VAL A 149 -8.99 -1.60 3.12
C VAL A 149 -8.65 -3.05 3.51
N SER A 150 -8.82 -4.05 2.64
CA SER A 150 -8.28 -5.41 2.94
C SER A 150 -7.38 -6.06 1.88
N TYR A 151 -7.33 -5.57 0.63
CA TYR A 151 -6.63 -6.28 -0.46
C TYR A 151 -5.40 -5.56 -1.06
N THR A 152 -5.15 -4.30 -0.68
CA THR A 152 -4.14 -3.44 -1.32
C THR A 152 -2.69 -3.85 -1.00
N VAL A 153 -2.47 -4.49 0.15
CA VAL A 153 -1.12 -4.83 0.62
C VAL A 153 -0.47 -5.92 -0.25
N ARG A 154 -1.25 -6.87 -0.78
CA ARG A 154 -0.69 -8.02 -1.50
C ARG A 154 -0.06 -7.67 -2.83
N ILE A 155 -0.55 -6.65 -3.54
CA ILE A 155 -0.10 -6.34 -4.90
C ILE A 155 1.09 -5.40 -4.87
N SER A 156 1.03 -4.31 -4.11
CA SER A 156 2.17 -3.38 -3.98
C SER A 156 3.36 -4.00 -3.24
N ALA A 157 3.13 -4.92 -2.29
CA ALA A 157 4.21 -5.67 -1.66
C ALA A 157 4.81 -6.72 -2.59
N MET A 158 4.01 -7.43 -3.42
CA MET A 158 4.55 -8.38 -4.39
C MET A 158 5.49 -7.72 -5.38
N ASP A 159 5.12 -6.56 -5.94
CA ASP A 159 5.93 -5.87 -6.96
C ASP A 159 7.27 -5.38 -6.38
N SER A 160 7.26 -4.93 -5.12
CA SER A 160 8.46 -4.47 -4.40
C SER A 160 9.34 -5.62 -3.93
N LEU A 161 8.74 -6.73 -3.47
CA LEU A 161 9.45 -7.95 -3.05
C LEU A 161 10.07 -8.68 -4.24
N LEU A 162 9.40 -8.69 -5.40
CA LEU A 162 9.95 -9.23 -6.64
C LEU A 162 11.22 -8.49 -7.05
N HIS A 163 11.25 -7.15 -6.93
CA HIS A 163 12.48 -6.40 -7.18
C HIS A 163 13.60 -6.82 -6.20
N ILE A 164 13.32 -6.90 -4.90
CA ILE A 164 14.32 -7.33 -3.89
C ILE A 164 14.83 -8.75 -4.17
N CYS A 165 13.99 -9.66 -4.66
CA CYS A 165 14.39 -11.02 -5.01
C CYS A 165 15.17 -11.14 -6.33
N ILE A 166 15.07 -10.15 -7.23
CA ILE A 166 15.74 -10.18 -8.54
C ILE A 166 17.05 -9.37 -8.52
N THR A 167 17.24 -8.45 -7.57
CA THR A 167 18.53 -7.77 -7.28
C THR A 167 19.48 -8.63 -6.47
#